data_AF-A0A1I6L340-F1
#
_entry.id   AF-A0A1I6L340-F1
#
_cell.length_a   1.000
_cell.length_b   1.000
_cell.length_c   1.000
_cell.angle_alpha   90.00
_cell.angle_beta   90.00
_cell.angle_gamma   90.00
#
_symmetry.space_group_name_H-M   'P 1'
#
loop_
_entity.id
_entity.type
_entity.pdbx_description
1 polymer ?
#
loop_
_entity_poly.entity_id
_entity_poly.type
_entity_poly.pdbx_seq_one_letter_code
_entity_poly.pdbx_strand_id
1 'polypeptide(L)'
;MRRRALLATVGASLGAGCSALVPGDAERSTETVTSVPVNHTATDESTTPGEERDVPPTDARQVVELETGPRTLAVVGNAPEDGPVDRYGPDDGGLRVGFTETATADGPAVLEATLLNNADWENTFQLWKFPPFGDLSHTRLRRRGMARRFEGTVPNDVETGLYLAPTANHDLVDEVVEPRRGPEGYWQTPDVPPELPTTVTLEPGEYVTGEYHVLGHWDRAGFPTGTYAFGSHESGLVLSAWDATAPGPTEDARISASLPSLSDQFEIPWFHEADASALVYLEPTRERVAAPGRLSFRLVNRTRGQIGGNPYQWGLYKLTDGSWHRIAPREIPMPYTSVSPGDAYGYTLALFHGDGFEVDDQDADLARSVGRLGGGRYAFIGGFHQSDRRPPAAAFDLDAPTVPLSVADAATQTEDGGDALVTFPSWGDDDHPPDATLTVRRSGDDADETLIREVIARDRLVALETALAAIGDRERVVVRADDHAVENVTGYDSTRRVFDFEGTTYAAEANLDP
;
A
#
# COMPACT_ATOMS: atom_id res chain seq x y z
N MET A 1 -19.89 -61.16 -2.24
CA MET A 1 -19.76 -62.25 -1.23
C MET A 1 -19.71 -61.63 0.16
N ARG A 2 -19.26 -62.33 1.22
CA ARG A 2 -19.22 -61.86 2.63
C ARG A 2 -18.39 -60.56 2.76
N ARG A 3 -18.90 -59.49 3.43
CA ARG A 3 -18.89 -59.17 4.90
C ARG A 3 -17.46 -59.00 5.44
N ARG A 4 -17.08 -57.96 6.19
CA ARG A 4 -17.75 -57.14 7.24
C ARG A 4 -17.21 -55.66 7.23
N ALA A 5 -17.82 -54.57 7.72
CA ALA A 5 -18.91 -54.26 8.68
C ALA A 5 -18.51 -54.41 10.18
N LEU A 6 -18.66 -53.48 11.14
CA LEU A 6 -19.55 -52.32 11.46
C LEU A 6 -18.92 -51.56 12.69
N LEU A 7 -19.24 -50.35 13.21
CA LEU A 7 -20.20 -49.22 13.03
C LEU A 7 -19.38 -47.90 12.78
N ALA A 8 -19.71 -46.61 12.99
CA ALA A 8 -20.73 -45.78 13.71
C ALA A 8 -20.60 -45.71 15.28
N THR A 9 -21.17 -44.73 16.03
CA THR A 9 -22.38 -43.89 15.79
C THR A 9 -22.34 -42.48 16.42
N VAL A 10 -23.12 -41.54 15.88
CA VAL A 10 -23.38 -40.17 16.38
C VAL A 10 -24.40 -40.16 17.54
N GLY A 11 -24.33 -39.16 18.42
CA GLY A 11 -25.42 -38.78 19.34
C GLY A 11 -25.29 -37.32 19.78
N ALA A 12 -26.34 -36.51 19.62
CA ALA A 12 -26.32 -35.06 19.91
C ALA A 12 -27.63 -34.60 20.56
N SER A 13 -27.55 -33.65 21.51
CA SER A 13 -28.68 -32.80 21.93
C SER A 13 -28.26 -31.64 22.84
N LEU A 14 -28.53 -30.42 22.37
CA LEU A 14 -29.10 -29.24 23.06
C LEU A 14 -29.10 -29.19 24.62
N GLY A 15 -28.73 -28.03 25.19
CA GLY A 15 -29.10 -27.68 26.59
C GLY A 15 -28.44 -26.42 27.14
N ALA A 16 -29.23 -25.37 27.40
CA ALA A 16 -28.85 -24.06 27.94
C ALA A 16 -28.23 -24.05 29.36
N GLY A 17 -27.59 -22.94 29.75
CA GLY A 17 -27.39 -22.57 31.17
C GLY A 17 -26.20 -21.66 31.47
N CYS A 18 -26.46 -20.41 31.88
CA CYS A 18 -25.43 -19.48 32.37
C CYS A 18 -25.23 -19.61 33.88
N SER A 19 -23.99 -19.72 34.36
CA SER A 19 -23.49 -19.36 35.72
C SER A 19 -22.03 -19.83 35.88
N ALA A 20 -21.16 -19.29 36.73
CA ALA A 20 -21.01 -17.95 37.32
C ALA A 20 -19.70 -17.93 38.14
N LEU A 21 -18.96 -16.81 38.13
CA LEU A 21 -18.13 -16.26 39.22
C LEU A 21 -17.07 -17.13 39.97
N VAL A 22 -15.83 -16.61 39.92
CA VAL A 22 -14.91 -16.35 41.06
C VAL A 22 -13.97 -17.49 41.53
N PRO A 23 -12.71 -17.18 41.95
CA PRO A 23 -11.64 -18.18 42.14
C PRO A 23 -11.19 -18.33 43.61
N GLY A 24 -10.21 -19.21 43.84
CA GLY A 24 -9.38 -19.22 45.05
C GLY A 24 -8.61 -20.52 45.28
N ASP A 25 -7.40 -20.38 45.84
CA ASP A 25 -6.68 -21.37 46.67
C ASP A 25 -6.27 -22.75 46.06
N ALA A 26 -5.14 -23.35 46.44
CA ALA A 26 -3.98 -22.86 47.20
C ALA A 26 -2.73 -23.76 46.98
N GLU A 27 -1.59 -23.27 47.47
CA GLU A 27 -0.44 -24.00 48.05
C GLU A 27 -0.23 -25.49 47.68
N ARG A 28 0.84 -25.83 46.95
CA ARG A 28 2.23 -26.02 47.44
C ARG A 28 2.45 -27.38 48.14
N SER A 29 3.29 -28.21 47.53
CA SER A 29 4.07 -29.26 48.20
C SER A 29 5.52 -29.14 47.79
N THR A 30 6.44 -29.37 48.73
CA THR A 30 7.89 -29.22 48.54
C THR A 30 8.59 -30.54 48.84
N GLU A 31 9.53 -30.97 48.01
CA GLU A 31 10.56 -31.92 48.40
C GLU A 31 11.96 -31.37 48.06
N THR A 32 12.95 -31.73 48.88
CA THR A 32 14.26 -31.08 48.95
C THR A 32 15.35 -32.13 48.97
N VAL A 33 16.41 -31.96 48.17
CA VAL A 33 17.65 -32.75 48.28
C VAL A 33 18.88 -31.83 48.26
N THR A 34 19.61 -31.82 49.38
CA THR A 34 20.90 -31.13 49.59
C THR A 34 22.03 -31.97 48.93
N SER A 35 23.07 -31.43 48.28
CA SER A 35 24.29 -30.76 48.82
C SER A 35 25.29 -30.55 47.64
N VAL A 36 26.53 -29.98 47.65
CA VAL A 36 27.43 -29.00 48.36
C VAL A 36 28.85 -29.27 47.78
N PRO A 37 29.82 -28.34 47.59
CA PRO A 37 29.92 -26.93 47.98
C PRO A 37 30.04 -25.97 46.76
N VAL A 38 30.81 -24.87 46.88
CA VAL A 38 31.08 -23.83 45.87
C VAL A 38 32.55 -23.38 45.93
N ASN A 39 33.23 -23.22 44.78
CA ASN A 39 34.08 -22.07 44.40
C ASN A 39 34.99 -22.38 43.19
N HIS A 40 34.95 -21.52 42.17
CA HIS A 40 36.11 -20.66 41.82
C HIS A 40 35.63 -19.51 40.91
N THR A 41 36.23 -18.33 41.08
CA THR A 41 35.80 -17.08 40.43
C THR A 41 36.22 -17.02 38.96
N ALA A 42 35.28 -16.63 38.10
CA ALA A 42 35.53 -15.98 36.81
C ALA A 42 34.70 -14.67 36.78
N THR A 43 35.16 -13.66 36.05
CA THR A 43 34.61 -12.30 36.10
C THR A 43 33.27 -12.20 35.36
N ASP A 44 32.31 -11.48 35.94
CA ASP A 44 31.16 -10.95 35.20
C ASP A 44 31.63 -9.86 34.21
N GLU A 45 31.98 -10.26 32.99
CA GLU A 45 31.85 -9.36 31.84
C GLU A 45 30.42 -9.46 31.33
N SER A 46 29.52 -8.72 31.97
CA SER A 46 28.14 -8.56 31.53
C SER A 46 28.11 -7.74 30.24
N THR A 47 28.21 -8.42 29.10
CA THR A 47 27.98 -7.81 27.79
C THR A 47 26.61 -7.11 27.78
N THR A 48 26.60 -5.83 27.41
CA THR A 48 25.37 -5.04 27.36
C THR A 48 24.67 -5.34 26.04
N PRO A 49 23.36 -5.68 26.04
CA PRO A 49 22.61 -5.82 24.79
C PRO A 49 22.55 -4.47 24.08
N GLY A 50 23.32 -4.31 23.00
CA GLY A 50 23.42 -3.04 22.27
C GLY A 50 24.74 -2.75 21.56
N GLU A 51 25.79 -3.57 21.67
CA GLU A 51 26.90 -3.51 20.71
C GLU A 51 26.43 -4.05 19.35
N GLU A 52 26.34 -3.14 18.38
CA GLU A 52 26.09 -3.42 16.97
C GLU A 52 27.21 -4.31 16.44
N ARG A 53 26.88 -5.54 16.00
CA ARG A 53 27.89 -6.49 15.54
C ARG A 53 28.39 -6.07 14.16
N ASP A 54 29.63 -5.61 14.09
CA ASP A 54 30.25 -5.07 12.87
C ASP A 54 30.26 -6.07 11.70
N VAL A 55 29.23 -6.00 10.85
CA VAL A 55 29.34 -6.39 9.44
C VAL A 55 30.39 -5.48 8.80
N PRO A 56 31.31 -6.00 7.96
CA PRO A 56 32.29 -5.18 7.28
C PRO A 56 31.65 -3.96 6.56
N PRO A 57 32.30 -2.78 6.61
CA PRO A 57 31.84 -1.63 5.85
C PRO A 57 32.02 -1.90 4.35
N THR A 58 30.92 -1.80 3.60
CA THR A 58 30.87 -1.93 2.15
C THR A 58 30.53 -0.59 1.51
N ASP A 59 31.02 -0.32 0.29
CA ASP A 59 30.63 0.82 -0.53
C ASP A 59 29.50 0.48 -1.54
N ALA A 60 28.93 -0.72 -1.40
CA ALA A 60 27.80 -1.21 -2.19
C ALA A 60 26.57 -0.30 -2.11
N ARG A 61 25.89 -0.13 -3.25
CA ARG A 61 24.85 0.89 -3.46
C ARG A 61 23.51 0.28 -3.81
N GLN A 62 22.41 0.98 -3.51
CA GLN A 62 21.08 0.54 -3.89
C GLN A 62 20.87 0.58 -5.41
N VAL A 63 21.52 1.50 -6.14
CA VAL A 63 21.24 1.81 -7.55
C VAL A 63 22.52 1.98 -8.37
N VAL A 64 22.58 1.37 -9.57
CA VAL A 64 23.65 1.57 -10.56
C VAL A 64 23.11 1.80 -11.96
N GLU A 65 23.75 2.71 -12.70
CA GLU A 65 23.50 2.98 -14.12
C GLU A 65 24.57 2.28 -14.95
N LEU A 66 24.16 1.47 -15.92
CA LEU A 66 25.08 0.64 -16.70
C LEU A 66 25.74 1.47 -17.80
N GLU A 67 27.06 1.38 -17.95
CA GLU A 67 27.77 2.01 -19.08
C GLU A 67 27.58 1.23 -20.39
N THR A 68 27.13 -0.03 -20.29
CA THR A 68 26.88 -0.93 -21.43
C THR A 68 25.63 -0.63 -22.23
N GLY A 69 24.69 0.18 -21.71
CA GLY A 69 23.45 0.54 -22.37
C GLY A 69 22.53 1.32 -21.42
N PRO A 70 21.39 1.87 -21.89
CA PRO A 70 20.54 2.82 -21.12
C PRO A 70 19.79 2.20 -19.93
N ARG A 71 20.27 1.13 -19.31
CA ARG A 71 19.62 0.47 -18.17
C ARG A 71 20.13 1.02 -16.84
N THR A 72 19.21 1.33 -15.94
CA THR A 72 19.47 1.41 -14.50
C THR A 72 19.04 0.09 -13.85
N LEU A 73 19.81 -0.39 -12.88
CA LEU A 73 19.42 -1.45 -11.95
C LEU A 73 19.29 -0.88 -10.53
N ALA A 74 18.32 -1.36 -9.77
CA ALA A 74 18.23 -1.10 -8.33
C ALA A 74 17.84 -2.35 -7.53
N VAL A 75 18.39 -2.49 -6.33
CA VAL A 75 17.92 -3.46 -5.33
C VAL A 75 16.68 -2.88 -4.64
N VAL A 76 15.52 -3.50 -4.82
CA VAL A 76 14.27 -3.03 -4.20
C VAL A 76 14.24 -3.44 -2.72
N GLY A 77 14.06 -2.46 -1.84
CA GLY A 77 14.03 -2.58 -0.39
C GLY A 77 14.37 -1.27 0.30
N ASN A 78 14.54 -1.31 1.62
CA ASN A 78 14.94 -0.15 2.40
C ASN A 78 16.47 -0.13 2.52
N ALA A 79 17.07 1.00 2.16
CA ALA A 79 18.49 1.28 2.30
C ALA A 79 18.69 2.65 2.99
N PRO A 80 19.67 2.81 3.88
CA PRO A 80 20.10 4.11 4.36
C PRO A 80 20.90 4.84 3.26
N GLU A 81 20.55 6.11 2.98
CA GLU A 81 21.35 7.09 2.22
C GLU A 81 22.11 6.53 0.99
N ASP A 82 21.37 6.00 0.00
CA ASP A 82 21.83 5.39 -1.26
C ASP A 82 22.75 4.13 -1.13
N GLY A 83 23.04 3.68 0.09
CA GLY A 83 23.84 2.49 0.42
C GLY A 83 23.15 1.14 0.16
N PRO A 84 23.59 0.04 0.80
CA PRO A 84 23.02 -1.28 0.55
C PRO A 84 21.63 -1.44 1.18
N VAL A 85 20.84 -2.38 0.65
CA VAL A 85 19.56 -2.78 1.24
C VAL A 85 19.80 -3.77 2.37
N ASP A 86 19.43 -3.38 3.59
CA ASP A 86 19.46 -4.24 4.77
C ASP A 86 18.08 -4.86 5.03
N ARG A 87 18.06 -6.14 5.43
CA ARG A 87 16.84 -6.92 5.69
C ARG A 87 17.03 -7.86 6.87
N TYR A 88 16.06 -7.85 7.80
CA TYR A 88 15.90 -8.93 8.76
C TYR A 88 15.14 -10.09 8.11
N GLY A 89 15.75 -11.26 8.08
CA GLY A 89 15.12 -12.52 7.70
C GLY A 89 14.58 -13.28 8.92
N PRO A 90 14.11 -14.52 8.72
CA PRO A 90 13.73 -15.41 9.80
C PRO A 90 14.97 -15.88 10.60
N ASP A 91 14.72 -16.47 11.77
CA ASP A 91 15.76 -17.14 12.58
C ASP A 91 16.94 -16.19 12.94
N ASP A 92 16.66 -14.89 13.11
CA ASP A 92 17.60 -13.79 13.38
C ASP A 92 18.75 -13.60 12.36
N GLY A 93 18.59 -14.14 11.14
CA GLY A 93 19.51 -13.90 10.04
C GLY A 93 19.36 -12.49 9.46
N GLY A 94 20.45 -11.75 9.35
CA GLY A 94 20.51 -10.45 8.69
C GLY A 94 21.06 -10.58 7.27
N LEU A 95 20.41 -9.97 6.28
CA LEU A 95 20.87 -9.93 4.90
C LEU A 95 21.13 -8.49 4.48
N ARG A 96 22.39 -8.19 4.15
CA ARG A 96 22.82 -6.94 3.48
C ARG A 96 23.04 -7.24 2.01
N VAL A 97 22.58 -6.38 1.10
CA VAL A 97 22.74 -6.59 -0.35
C VAL A 97 22.76 -5.29 -1.16
N GLY A 98 23.73 -5.13 -2.07
CA GLY A 98 23.91 -3.93 -2.89
C GLY A 98 24.87 -4.14 -4.07
N PHE A 99 25.01 -3.14 -4.92
CA PHE A 99 25.92 -3.16 -6.06
C PHE A 99 27.26 -2.51 -5.73
N THR A 100 28.36 -3.26 -5.82
CA THR A 100 29.73 -2.75 -5.68
C THR A 100 30.23 -2.17 -7.01
N GLU A 101 29.96 -2.82 -8.14
CA GLU A 101 30.35 -2.36 -9.48
C GLU A 101 29.16 -2.25 -10.45
N THR A 102 29.27 -1.34 -11.42
CA THR A 102 28.33 -1.24 -12.56
C THR A 102 28.86 -1.95 -13.81
N ALA A 103 27.98 -2.33 -14.73
CA ALA A 103 28.38 -3.01 -15.96
C ALA A 103 29.10 -2.05 -16.92
N THR A 104 30.41 -2.25 -17.08
CA THR A 104 31.30 -1.48 -17.95
C THR A 104 31.59 -2.20 -19.26
N ALA A 105 32.48 -1.65 -20.08
CA ALA A 105 32.98 -2.33 -21.27
C ALA A 105 33.78 -3.61 -20.97
N ASP A 106 34.34 -3.73 -19.75
CA ASP A 106 35.31 -4.74 -19.34
C ASP A 106 34.75 -5.78 -18.36
N GLY A 107 33.66 -5.46 -17.63
CA GLY A 107 32.98 -6.39 -16.72
C GLY A 107 31.47 -6.15 -16.55
N PRO A 108 30.71 -7.15 -16.07
CA PRO A 108 29.28 -7.02 -15.74
C PRO A 108 29.05 -6.16 -14.49
N ALA A 109 27.79 -5.90 -14.14
CA ALA A 109 27.46 -5.30 -12.84
C ALA A 109 27.65 -6.36 -11.74
N VAL A 110 28.25 -5.96 -10.62
CA VAL A 110 28.58 -6.83 -9.49
C VAL A 110 27.63 -6.53 -8.34
N LEU A 111 26.95 -7.57 -7.86
CA LEU A 111 26.09 -7.54 -6.68
C LEU A 111 26.79 -8.27 -5.54
N GLU A 112 27.00 -7.59 -4.42
CA GLU A 112 27.46 -8.17 -3.17
C GLU A 112 26.25 -8.47 -2.27
N ALA A 113 26.28 -9.62 -1.59
CA ALA A 113 25.36 -9.91 -0.49
C ALA A 113 26.10 -10.57 0.68
N THR A 114 25.75 -10.18 1.90
CA THR A 114 26.29 -10.76 3.15
C THR A 114 25.16 -11.25 4.03
N LEU A 115 25.25 -12.50 4.49
CA LEU A 115 24.36 -13.11 5.47
C LEU A 115 25.07 -13.17 6.83
N LEU A 116 24.54 -12.45 7.83
CA LEU A 116 25.04 -12.38 9.21
C LEU A 116 24.12 -13.17 10.17
N ASN A 117 24.71 -13.88 11.13
CA ASN A 117 24.00 -14.39 12.30
C ASN A 117 23.88 -13.33 13.42
N ASN A 118 22.72 -12.71 13.61
CA ASN A 118 22.50 -11.77 14.73
C ASN A 118 22.19 -12.48 16.06
N ALA A 119 21.85 -13.76 16.05
CA ALA A 119 21.53 -14.52 17.25
C ALA A 119 22.75 -14.65 18.18
N ASP A 120 22.54 -14.79 19.49
CA ASP A 120 23.59 -15.14 20.46
C ASP A 120 23.85 -16.66 20.57
N TRP A 121 23.37 -17.46 19.61
CA TRP A 121 23.63 -18.89 19.47
C TRP A 121 24.08 -19.27 18.03
N GLU A 122 24.83 -20.38 17.91
CA GLU A 122 25.15 -21.04 16.63
C GLU A 122 23.86 -21.39 15.90
N ASN A 123 23.67 -20.92 14.66
CA ASN A 123 22.45 -21.15 13.90
C ASN A 123 22.72 -21.75 12.50
N THR A 124 21.82 -22.62 12.04
CA THR A 124 21.89 -23.25 10.72
C THR A 124 20.80 -22.69 9.80
N PHE A 125 21.18 -21.71 8.99
CA PHE A 125 20.30 -21.02 8.06
C PHE A 125 19.98 -21.88 6.84
N GLN A 126 18.72 -21.86 6.40
CA GLN A 126 18.31 -22.45 5.12
C GLN A 126 18.44 -21.38 4.04
N LEU A 127 19.38 -21.53 3.12
CA LEU A 127 19.85 -20.44 2.28
C LEU A 127 18.79 -19.94 1.27
N TRP A 128 17.83 -20.76 0.87
CA TRP A 128 16.66 -20.34 0.07
C TRP A 128 15.78 -19.27 0.77
N LYS A 129 15.90 -19.12 2.10
CA LYS A 129 15.28 -18.04 2.89
C LYS A 129 16.05 -16.70 2.79
N PHE A 130 17.25 -16.69 2.23
CA PHE A 130 18.13 -15.52 2.11
C PHE A 130 18.69 -15.33 0.67
N PRO A 131 17.85 -15.17 -0.37
CA PRO A 131 18.32 -14.87 -1.72
C PRO A 131 19.19 -13.60 -1.72
N PRO A 132 20.36 -13.57 -2.39
CA PRO A 132 20.72 -14.41 -3.54
C PRO A 132 21.24 -15.81 -3.21
N PHE A 133 21.47 -16.15 -1.94
CA PHE A 133 21.92 -17.48 -1.54
C PHE A 133 20.84 -18.58 -1.81
N GLY A 134 21.29 -19.82 -1.97
CA GLY A 134 20.45 -20.99 -2.25
C GLY A 134 20.01 -21.17 -3.72
N ASP A 135 19.07 -22.10 -3.92
CA ASP A 135 18.71 -22.77 -5.20
C ASP A 135 18.15 -21.87 -6.34
N LEU A 136 18.18 -20.53 -6.22
CA LEU A 136 17.47 -19.60 -7.09
C LEU A 136 18.36 -18.49 -7.67
N SER A 137 19.50 -18.92 -8.23
CA SER A 137 20.46 -18.12 -9.01
C SER A 137 19.92 -17.50 -10.30
N HIS A 138 18.68 -17.80 -10.70
CA HIS A 138 18.03 -17.20 -11.87
C HIS A 138 16.57 -16.84 -11.60
N THR A 139 16.07 -15.82 -12.30
CA THR A 139 14.64 -15.50 -12.29
C THR A 139 14.16 -14.93 -13.61
N ARG A 140 12.85 -14.88 -13.76
CA ARG A 140 12.14 -14.30 -14.91
C ARG A 140 11.58 -12.94 -14.53
N LEU A 141 11.30 -12.12 -15.53
CA LEU A 141 10.50 -10.90 -15.39
C LEU A 141 9.19 -11.21 -14.62
N ARG A 142 8.97 -10.54 -13.48
CA ARG A 142 7.78 -10.66 -12.62
C ARG A 142 7.01 -9.36 -12.58
N ARG A 143 5.70 -9.44 -12.34
CA ARG A 143 4.97 -8.36 -11.65
C ARG A 143 5.20 -8.53 -10.15
N ARG A 144 5.90 -7.60 -9.48
CA ARG A 144 5.95 -7.46 -8.01
C ARG A 144 5.59 -6.02 -7.60
N GLY A 145 5.43 -5.80 -6.29
CA GLY A 145 4.75 -4.67 -5.65
C GLY A 145 3.45 -5.18 -5.00
N MET A 146 2.65 -4.32 -4.35
CA MET A 146 1.24 -4.62 -4.00
C MET A 146 0.32 -4.70 -5.24
N ALA A 147 0.90 -4.99 -6.41
CA ALA A 147 0.31 -4.87 -7.73
C ALA A 147 -0.42 -6.15 -8.20
N ARG A 148 -1.14 -6.84 -7.30
CA ARG A 148 -2.04 -7.99 -7.60
C ARG A 148 -3.22 -7.64 -8.57
N ARG A 149 -3.18 -6.46 -9.19
CA ARG A 149 -4.34 -5.73 -9.78
C ARG A 149 -4.02 -4.93 -11.04
N PHE A 150 -2.78 -4.93 -11.54
CA PHE A 150 -2.40 -4.19 -12.75
C PHE A 150 -2.34 -5.13 -13.96
N GLU A 151 -3.38 -5.11 -14.79
CA GLU A 151 -3.55 -6.01 -15.94
C GLU A 151 -2.86 -5.49 -17.22
N GLY A 152 -1.53 -5.35 -17.16
CA GLY A 152 -0.70 -5.10 -18.35
C GLY A 152 -0.12 -6.41 -18.92
N THR A 153 -0.29 -6.68 -20.22
CA THR A 153 0.13 -7.94 -20.86
C THR A 153 1.65 -8.06 -20.92
N VAL A 154 2.25 -8.73 -19.94
CA VAL A 154 3.64 -9.20 -20.01
C VAL A 154 3.65 -10.49 -20.85
N PRO A 155 4.53 -10.63 -21.86
CA PRO A 155 4.72 -11.91 -22.53
C PRO A 155 5.13 -12.99 -21.51
N ASN A 156 4.49 -14.16 -21.53
CA ASN A 156 4.84 -15.29 -20.66
C ASN A 156 6.14 -16.00 -21.10
N ASP A 157 7.08 -15.26 -21.68
CA ASP A 157 8.32 -15.78 -22.26
C ASP A 157 9.29 -16.17 -21.15
N VAL A 158 9.45 -17.49 -20.98
CA VAL A 158 10.31 -18.16 -19.99
C VAL A 158 11.75 -17.67 -20.02
N GLU A 159 12.19 -17.20 -21.19
CA GLU A 159 13.55 -16.81 -21.57
C GLU A 159 13.89 -15.35 -21.22
N THR A 160 12.93 -14.57 -20.71
CA THR A 160 13.13 -13.15 -20.33
C THR A 160 13.68 -13.03 -18.90
N GLY A 161 14.90 -13.54 -18.69
CA GLY A 161 15.48 -13.72 -17.36
C GLY A 161 16.71 -12.87 -17.04
N LEU A 162 16.97 -12.74 -15.73
CA LEU A 162 18.25 -12.34 -15.17
C LEU A 162 18.83 -13.49 -14.34
N TYR A 163 20.16 -13.56 -14.34
CA TYR A 163 20.98 -14.52 -13.62
C TYR A 163 21.89 -13.78 -12.63
N LEU A 164 22.08 -14.38 -11.46
CA LEU A 164 23.10 -14.00 -10.48
C LEU A 164 24.11 -15.14 -10.45
N ALA A 165 25.24 -14.93 -11.12
CA ALA A 165 26.27 -15.95 -11.25
C ALA A 165 27.40 -15.70 -10.24
N PRO A 166 27.70 -16.64 -9.33
CA PRO A 166 28.82 -16.50 -8.39
C PRO A 166 30.14 -16.18 -9.08
N THR A 167 30.93 -15.30 -8.46
CA THR A 167 32.30 -15.00 -8.86
C THR A 167 33.30 -15.78 -7.99
N ALA A 168 34.60 -15.54 -8.19
CA ALA A 168 35.65 -16.15 -7.35
C ALA A 168 35.70 -15.57 -5.92
N ASN A 169 34.92 -14.53 -5.61
CA ASN A 169 34.84 -13.89 -4.30
C ASN A 169 33.57 -14.32 -3.53
N HIS A 170 33.20 -15.60 -3.61
CA HIS A 170 31.95 -16.13 -3.05
C HIS A 170 32.22 -17.28 -2.06
N ASP A 171 32.12 -17.01 -0.76
CA ASP A 171 32.62 -17.87 0.34
C ASP A 171 32.13 -19.33 0.31
N LEU A 172 30.98 -19.59 -0.32
CA LEU A 172 30.32 -20.90 -0.31
C LEU A 172 30.58 -21.77 -1.57
N VAL A 173 31.17 -21.24 -2.65
CA VAL A 173 31.27 -21.94 -3.96
C VAL A 173 32.52 -21.51 -4.76
N ASP A 174 33.36 -22.48 -5.13
CA ASP A 174 34.54 -22.28 -6.00
C ASP A 174 34.23 -22.25 -7.52
N GLU A 175 33.04 -22.72 -7.94
CA GLU A 175 32.66 -22.80 -9.35
C GLU A 175 32.10 -21.47 -9.85
N VAL A 176 32.66 -20.96 -10.96
CA VAL A 176 32.34 -19.63 -11.51
C VAL A 176 31.91 -19.74 -12.97
N VAL A 177 30.98 -18.88 -13.37
CA VAL A 177 30.51 -18.79 -14.77
C VAL A 177 31.22 -17.63 -15.47
N GLU A 178 31.91 -17.92 -16.59
CA GLU A 178 32.54 -16.89 -17.43
C GLU A 178 31.46 -16.00 -18.10
N PRO A 179 31.34 -14.71 -17.74
CA PRO A 179 30.37 -13.83 -18.37
C PRO A 179 30.80 -13.49 -19.79
N ARG A 180 29.86 -13.45 -20.73
CA ARG A 180 30.12 -13.14 -22.14
C ARG A 180 29.37 -11.88 -22.56
N ARG A 181 30.02 -11.01 -23.32
CA ARG A 181 29.42 -9.76 -23.79
C ARG A 181 28.63 -10.00 -25.07
N GLY A 182 27.33 -9.74 -25.01
CA GLY A 182 26.39 -9.91 -26.12
C GLY A 182 26.54 -8.85 -27.22
N PRO A 183 25.84 -9.02 -28.37
CA PRO A 183 26.00 -8.14 -29.53
C PRO A 183 25.56 -6.69 -29.30
N GLU A 184 24.70 -6.44 -28.31
CA GLU A 184 24.28 -5.11 -27.89
C GLU A 184 25.10 -4.54 -26.72
N GLY A 185 26.20 -5.19 -26.34
CA GLY A 185 27.13 -4.70 -25.31
C GLY A 185 26.78 -5.10 -23.86
N TYR A 186 25.57 -5.59 -23.58
CA TYR A 186 25.21 -6.16 -22.27
C TYR A 186 25.94 -7.49 -21.98
N TRP A 187 26.09 -7.82 -20.71
CA TRP A 187 26.71 -9.07 -20.24
C TRP A 187 25.68 -10.18 -20.02
N GLN A 188 26.07 -11.41 -20.37
CA GLN A 188 25.18 -12.56 -20.54
C GLN A 188 25.86 -13.87 -20.14
N THR A 189 25.06 -14.91 -19.91
CA THR A 189 25.54 -16.30 -19.81
C THR A 189 24.68 -17.27 -20.64
N PRO A 190 25.28 -18.26 -21.33
CA PRO A 190 24.59 -19.43 -21.85
C PRO A 190 24.56 -20.61 -20.87
N ASP A 191 25.39 -20.53 -19.83
CA ASP A 191 25.64 -21.57 -18.84
C ASP A 191 24.81 -21.24 -17.58
N VAL A 192 24.13 -22.25 -17.01
CA VAL A 192 23.33 -22.08 -15.78
C VAL A 192 24.29 -21.92 -14.60
N PRO A 193 24.13 -20.93 -13.71
CA PRO A 193 24.98 -20.81 -12.53
C PRO A 193 24.92 -22.05 -11.63
N PRO A 194 26.03 -22.41 -10.96
CA PRO A 194 26.09 -23.60 -10.12
C PRO A 194 25.06 -23.57 -8.99
N GLU A 195 24.70 -24.77 -8.51
CA GLU A 195 23.81 -24.93 -7.35
C GLU A 195 24.57 -24.50 -6.08
N LEU A 196 24.08 -23.46 -5.41
CA LEU A 196 24.59 -23.04 -4.11
C LEU A 196 24.22 -24.07 -3.03
N PRO A 197 24.94 -24.15 -1.90
CA PRO A 197 24.53 -24.95 -0.75
C PRO A 197 23.11 -24.61 -0.27
N THR A 198 22.38 -25.60 0.22
CA THR A 198 21.01 -25.43 0.73
C THR A 198 20.97 -24.89 2.16
N THR A 199 22.07 -25.02 2.91
CA THR A 199 22.23 -24.56 4.29
C THR A 199 23.65 -24.11 4.59
N VAL A 200 23.81 -23.16 5.52
CA VAL A 200 25.08 -22.82 6.17
C VAL A 200 24.88 -22.77 7.69
N THR A 201 25.88 -23.19 8.46
CA THR A 201 25.92 -23.02 9.92
C THR A 201 26.89 -21.91 10.26
N LEU A 202 26.47 -20.97 11.11
CA LEU A 202 27.24 -19.77 11.50
C LEU A 202 27.21 -19.60 13.03
N GLU A 203 28.36 -19.32 13.62
CA GLU A 203 28.51 -18.92 15.03
C GLU A 203 27.90 -17.53 15.30
N PRO A 204 27.71 -17.10 16.56
CA PRO A 204 27.17 -15.78 16.90
C PRO A 204 28.00 -14.63 16.31
N GLY A 205 27.41 -13.86 15.39
CA GLY A 205 28.08 -12.75 14.72
C GLY A 205 28.98 -13.16 13.55
N GLU A 206 29.06 -14.46 13.23
CA GLU A 206 29.69 -14.92 11.99
C GLU A 206 28.81 -14.60 10.78
N TYR A 207 29.46 -14.34 9.64
CA TYR A 207 28.81 -14.01 8.38
C TYR A 207 29.48 -14.73 7.21
N VAL A 208 28.75 -14.83 6.09
CA VAL A 208 29.30 -15.24 4.79
C VAL A 208 28.89 -14.25 3.71
N THR A 209 29.81 -13.96 2.79
CA THR A 209 29.63 -13.06 1.65
C THR A 209 29.58 -13.82 0.34
N GLY A 210 28.67 -13.41 -0.54
CA GLY A 210 28.58 -13.86 -1.92
C GLY A 210 28.64 -12.68 -2.87
N GLU A 211 29.64 -12.69 -3.75
CA GLU A 211 29.73 -11.79 -4.90
C GLU A 211 29.11 -12.45 -6.15
N TYR A 212 28.29 -11.72 -6.89
CA TYR A 212 27.56 -12.21 -8.06
C TYR A 212 27.64 -11.26 -9.26
N HIS A 213 27.96 -11.79 -10.44
CA HIS A 213 27.73 -11.12 -11.70
C HIS A 213 26.23 -11.09 -12.05
N VAL A 214 25.68 -9.92 -12.38
CA VAL A 214 24.31 -9.78 -12.89
C VAL A 214 24.29 -9.88 -14.42
N LEU A 215 23.71 -10.97 -14.94
CA LEU A 215 23.79 -11.36 -16.35
C LEU A 215 22.41 -11.57 -16.99
N GLY A 216 22.28 -11.21 -18.27
CA GLY A 216 21.12 -11.56 -19.10
C GLY A 216 21.22 -12.95 -19.72
N HIS A 217 20.13 -13.42 -20.33
CA HIS A 217 20.14 -14.66 -21.13
C HIS A 217 20.87 -14.45 -22.47
N TRP A 218 21.67 -15.44 -22.88
CA TRP A 218 22.55 -15.38 -24.06
C TRP A 218 21.85 -15.22 -25.43
N ASP A 219 20.59 -15.64 -25.56
CA ASP A 219 19.87 -15.57 -26.84
C ASP A 219 19.10 -14.26 -27.07
N ARG A 220 19.10 -13.35 -26.08
CA ARG A 220 18.36 -12.07 -26.13
C ARG A 220 19.26 -10.85 -26.30
N ALA A 221 18.63 -9.78 -26.74
CA ALA A 221 19.14 -8.41 -26.78
C ALA A 221 19.15 -7.80 -25.36
N GLY A 222 20.16 -8.14 -24.55
CA GLY A 222 20.25 -7.70 -23.16
C GLY A 222 19.08 -8.17 -22.29
N PHE A 223 18.51 -7.27 -21.49
CA PHE A 223 17.31 -7.52 -20.67
C PHE A 223 16.35 -6.31 -20.68
N PRO A 224 15.03 -6.52 -20.63
CA PRO A 224 14.04 -5.45 -20.63
C PRO A 224 13.84 -4.77 -19.27
N THR A 225 13.17 -3.62 -19.32
CA THR A 225 12.63 -2.88 -18.16
C THR A 225 11.58 -3.72 -17.41
N GLY A 226 11.63 -3.67 -16.08
CA GLY A 226 10.67 -4.30 -15.16
C GLY A 226 11.37 -4.96 -13.98
N THR A 227 10.68 -5.86 -13.28
CA THR A 227 11.09 -6.35 -11.96
C THR A 227 11.48 -7.83 -12.00
N TYR A 228 12.58 -8.19 -11.36
CA TYR A 228 13.15 -9.54 -11.31
C TYR A 228 13.25 -9.98 -9.85
N ALA A 229 12.58 -11.06 -9.46
CA ALA A 229 12.51 -11.50 -8.07
C ALA A 229 13.11 -12.90 -7.89
N PHE A 230 14.21 -12.98 -7.14
CA PHE A 230 14.93 -14.22 -6.82
C PHE A 230 14.44 -14.73 -5.45
N GLY A 231 14.24 -16.03 -5.28
CA GLY A 231 13.66 -16.60 -4.06
C GLY A 231 12.13 -16.69 -4.02
N SER A 232 11.60 -16.85 -2.80
CA SER A 232 10.15 -16.94 -2.54
C SER A 232 9.46 -15.57 -2.50
N HIS A 233 8.14 -15.54 -2.38
CA HIS A 233 7.41 -14.26 -2.20
C HIS A 233 7.72 -13.57 -0.86
N GLU A 234 7.99 -14.36 0.18
CA GLU A 234 8.19 -13.88 1.56
C GLU A 234 9.66 -13.48 1.80
N SER A 235 10.61 -14.25 1.26
CA SER A 235 12.06 -13.99 1.40
C SER A 235 12.71 -13.22 0.23
N GLY A 236 12.02 -13.05 -0.90
CA GLY A 236 12.67 -12.80 -2.18
C GLY A 236 13.48 -11.50 -2.31
N LEU A 237 14.74 -11.61 -2.74
CA LEU A 237 15.53 -10.51 -3.33
C LEU A 237 14.81 -9.99 -4.58
N VAL A 238 14.92 -8.69 -4.84
CA VAL A 238 14.28 -8.05 -5.99
C VAL A 238 15.23 -7.06 -6.62
N LEU A 239 15.49 -7.22 -7.92
CA LEU A 239 16.11 -6.20 -8.75
C LEU A 239 15.05 -5.55 -9.63
N SER A 240 15.11 -4.23 -9.80
CA SER A 240 14.29 -3.49 -10.78
C SER A 240 15.20 -2.91 -11.85
N ALA A 241 14.84 -3.16 -13.11
CA ALA A 241 15.47 -2.57 -14.29
C ALA A 241 14.57 -1.49 -14.89
N TRP A 242 15.14 -0.38 -15.35
CA TRP A 242 14.43 0.59 -16.18
C TRP A 242 15.34 1.30 -17.17
N ASP A 243 14.75 2.11 -18.05
CA ASP A 243 15.50 2.94 -18.97
C ASP A 243 15.85 4.28 -18.29
N ALA A 244 17.14 4.58 -18.15
CA ALA A 244 17.63 5.82 -17.54
C ALA A 244 17.33 7.05 -18.42
N THR A 245 17.18 6.84 -19.74
CA THR A 245 16.98 7.90 -20.73
C THR A 245 15.51 8.15 -21.05
N ALA A 246 14.65 7.17 -20.79
CA ALA A 246 13.20 7.24 -20.88
C ALA A 246 12.51 6.55 -19.67
N PRO A 247 12.67 7.06 -18.44
CA PRO A 247 12.10 6.45 -17.22
C PRO A 247 10.57 6.57 -17.08
N GLY A 248 9.95 7.56 -17.75
CA GLY A 248 8.53 7.88 -17.66
C GLY A 248 7.64 7.13 -18.65
N PRO A 249 6.33 7.46 -18.72
CA PRO A 249 5.42 6.91 -19.72
C PRO A 249 5.80 7.33 -21.15
N THR A 250 5.51 6.46 -22.12
CA THR A 250 5.79 6.68 -23.56
C THR A 250 4.54 6.56 -24.46
N GLU A 251 3.37 6.26 -23.88
CA GLU A 251 2.07 6.35 -24.55
C GLU A 251 1.37 7.66 -24.15
N ASP A 252 0.79 8.37 -25.13
CA ASP A 252 0.01 9.58 -24.88
C ASP A 252 -1.23 9.28 -24.02
N ALA A 253 -1.45 10.07 -22.97
CA ALA A 253 -2.66 9.98 -22.16
C ALA A 253 -3.92 10.40 -22.96
N ARG A 254 -5.05 9.73 -22.70
CA ARG A 254 -6.32 9.93 -23.43
C ARG A 254 -7.07 11.19 -22.97
N ILE A 255 -6.82 11.65 -21.76
CA ILE A 255 -7.30 12.93 -21.19
C ILE A 255 -6.21 13.99 -21.40
N SER A 256 -6.02 14.39 -22.66
CA SER A 256 -5.08 15.45 -23.06
C SER A 256 -5.57 16.89 -22.80
N ALA A 257 -6.43 17.06 -21.79
CA ALA A 257 -6.96 18.35 -21.38
C ALA A 257 -6.15 18.88 -20.19
N SER A 258 -5.73 20.16 -20.23
CA SER A 258 -5.21 20.83 -19.03
C SER A 258 -6.26 20.78 -17.93
N LEU A 259 -5.87 20.22 -16.78
CA LEU A 259 -6.75 20.00 -15.64
C LEU A 259 -6.63 21.18 -14.67
N PRO A 260 -7.73 21.66 -14.05
CA PRO A 260 -7.64 22.62 -12.96
C PRO A 260 -6.76 22.07 -11.83
N SER A 261 -6.07 22.95 -11.10
CA SER A 261 -5.23 22.49 -9.98
C SER A 261 -6.10 21.83 -8.89
N LEU A 262 -5.61 20.72 -8.33
CA LEU A 262 -6.18 20.09 -7.13
C LEU A 262 -5.93 20.91 -5.84
N SER A 263 -5.11 21.97 -5.90
CA SER A 263 -4.85 22.88 -4.79
C SER A 263 -4.36 24.26 -5.27
N ASP A 264 -4.89 25.34 -4.69
CA ASP A 264 -4.42 26.70 -4.95
C ASP A 264 -3.05 27.01 -4.32
N GLN A 265 -2.59 26.14 -3.41
CA GLN A 265 -1.35 26.35 -2.64
C GLN A 265 -0.13 25.67 -3.26
N PHE A 266 -0.33 24.56 -3.99
CA PHE A 266 0.75 23.73 -4.52
C PHE A 266 0.38 23.09 -5.85
N GLU A 267 1.34 23.09 -6.78
CA GLU A 267 1.26 22.32 -8.02
C GLU A 267 1.30 20.81 -7.70
N ILE A 268 0.41 20.04 -8.35
CA ILE A 268 0.29 18.59 -8.19
C ILE A 268 0.57 17.97 -9.56
N PRO A 269 1.65 17.17 -9.71
CA PRO A 269 2.06 16.67 -11.02
C PRO A 269 1.07 15.62 -11.54
N TRP A 270 0.47 15.90 -12.69
CA TRP A 270 -0.49 15.01 -13.35
C TRP A 270 0.22 13.95 -14.19
N PHE A 271 -0.29 12.71 -14.15
CA PHE A 271 0.07 11.68 -15.14
C PHE A 271 -0.19 12.12 -16.58
N HIS A 272 -1.23 12.93 -16.79
CA HIS A 272 -1.64 13.46 -18.10
C HIS A 272 -0.66 14.50 -18.68
N GLU A 273 0.32 14.92 -17.88
CA GLU A 273 1.39 15.88 -18.23
C GLU A 273 2.78 15.23 -18.09
N ALA A 274 2.84 13.94 -17.72
CA ALA A 274 4.08 13.19 -17.59
C ALA A 274 4.55 12.67 -18.96
N ASP A 275 5.80 12.96 -19.31
CA ASP A 275 6.45 12.46 -20.52
C ASP A 275 7.50 11.38 -20.19
N ALA A 276 8.27 10.97 -21.21
CA ALA A 276 9.33 9.97 -21.07
C ALA A 276 10.41 10.34 -20.03
N SER A 277 10.54 11.60 -19.60
CA SER A 277 11.49 12.03 -18.56
C SER A 277 10.95 11.92 -17.13
N ALA A 278 9.66 11.64 -16.94
CA ALA A 278 9.00 11.69 -15.63
C ALA A 278 9.50 10.58 -14.68
N LEU A 279 10.30 10.97 -13.68
CA LEU A 279 10.88 10.04 -12.69
C LEU A 279 9.88 9.52 -11.64
N VAL A 280 8.80 10.23 -11.36
CA VAL A 280 7.75 9.81 -10.42
C VAL A 280 6.39 10.19 -10.98
N TYR A 281 5.51 9.20 -11.19
CA TYR A 281 4.20 9.37 -11.82
C TYR A 281 3.19 8.33 -11.31
N LEU A 282 1.90 8.60 -11.48
CA LEU A 282 0.79 7.75 -11.02
C LEU A 282 -0.04 7.25 -12.20
N GLU A 283 0.32 6.09 -12.74
CA GLU A 283 -0.28 5.53 -13.95
C GLU A 283 -1.64 4.84 -13.65
N PRO A 284 -2.77 5.25 -14.26
CA PRO A 284 -4.03 4.51 -14.19
C PRO A 284 -4.03 3.30 -15.16
N THR A 285 -4.65 2.17 -14.81
CA THR A 285 -4.84 1.06 -15.79
C THR A 285 -5.75 1.44 -16.96
N ARG A 286 -6.60 2.45 -16.77
CA ARG A 286 -7.50 3.01 -17.79
C ARG A 286 -8.06 4.34 -17.32
N GLU A 287 -8.21 5.27 -18.24
CA GLU A 287 -8.74 6.61 -17.94
C GLU A 287 -10.27 6.70 -18.06
N ARG A 288 -10.95 5.58 -18.37
CA ARG A 288 -12.41 5.48 -18.38
C ARG A 288 -12.90 4.17 -17.80
N VAL A 289 -13.96 4.25 -16.99
CA VAL A 289 -14.60 3.11 -16.32
C VAL A 289 -16.09 3.40 -16.12
N ALA A 290 -16.95 2.37 -16.16
CA ALA A 290 -18.37 2.49 -15.84
C ALA A 290 -18.66 1.88 -14.46
N ALA A 291 -19.70 2.38 -13.77
CA ALA A 291 -20.15 1.84 -12.49
C ALA A 291 -21.16 0.68 -12.68
N PRO A 292 -21.12 -0.39 -11.87
CA PRO A 292 -20.08 -0.71 -10.89
C PRO A 292 -18.76 -1.10 -11.57
N GLY A 293 -17.66 -0.55 -11.09
CA GLY A 293 -16.38 -0.58 -11.79
C GLY A 293 -15.16 -0.81 -10.89
N ARG A 294 -14.04 -1.12 -11.52
CA ARG A 294 -12.72 -1.22 -10.88
C ARG A 294 -11.70 -0.38 -11.62
N LEU A 295 -10.88 0.36 -10.88
CA LEU A 295 -9.73 1.08 -11.43
C LEU A 295 -8.53 0.87 -10.51
N SER A 296 -7.36 0.60 -11.11
CA SER A 296 -6.10 0.45 -10.40
C SER A 296 -5.16 1.56 -10.82
N PHE A 297 -4.34 2.05 -9.89
CA PHE A 297 -3.30 3.05 -10.16
C PHE A 297 -1.95 2.52 -9.67
N ARG A 298 -0.89 2.84 -10.40
CA ARG A 298 0.49 2.40 -10.14
C ARG A 298 1.36 3.63 -9.99
N LEU A 299 1.70 3.97 -8.75
CA LEU A 299 2.73 4.94 -8.45
C LEU A 299 4.07 4.31 -8.78
N VAL A 300 4.88 4.93 -9.64
CA VAL A 300 6.21 4.44 -10.02
C VAL A 300 7.27 5.36 -9.44
N ASN A 301 8.33 4.80 -8.84
CA ASN A 301 9.53 5.54 -8.48
C ASN A 301 10.71 5.12 -9.38
N ARG A 302 11.19 6.03 -10.23
CA ARG A 302 12.42 5.87 -11.04
C ARG A 302 13.54 6.82 -10.62
N THR A 303 13.40 7.49 -9.47
CA THR A 303 14.52 8.24 -8.85
C THR A 303 15.52 7.27 -8.22
N ARG A 304 16.69 7.78 -7.81
CA ARG A 304 17.71 6.99 -7.10
C ARG A 304 17.44 6.87 -5.59
N GLY A 305 16.56 7.69 -5.03
CA GLY A 305 16.18 7.67 -3.61
C GLY A 305 14.80 7.06 -3.37
N GLN A 306 14.48 6.81 -2.10
CA GLN A 306 13.13 6.37 -1.70
C GLN A 306 12.15 7.55 -1.74
N ILE A 307 10.88 7.29 -2.10
CA ILE A 307 9.78 8.25 -1.88
C ILE A 307 8.95 7.82 -0.67
N GLY A 308 8.62 8.76 0.21
CA GLY A 308 7.99 8.51 1.51
C GLY A 308 6.53 8.91 1.56
N GLY A 309 5.77 8.35 2.50
CA GLY A 309 4.40 8.79 2.76
C GLY A 309 3.53 7.74 3.43
N ASN A 310 2.22 7.85 3.20
CA ASN A 310 1.20 7.08 3.91
C ASN A 310 0.24 6.44 2.89
N PRO A 311 0.10 5.09 2.84
CA PRO A 311 -0.75 4.41 1.86
C PRO A 311 -2.25 4.64 2.07
N TYR A 312 -2.66 5.16 3.23
CA TYR A 312 -4.03 5.57 3.53
C TYR A 312 -4.31 7.03 3.21
N GLN A 313 -3.26 7.86 3.04
CA GLN A 313 -3.38 9.29 2.67
C GLN A 313 -3.57 9.50 1.16
N TRP A 314 -4.36 8.62 0.52
CA TRP A 314 -4.83 8.81 -0.86
C TRP A 314 -5.94 9.88 -0.88
N GLY A 315 -6.41 10.22 -2.08
CA GLY A 315 -7.61 11.04 -2.23
C GLY A 315 -8.35 10.76 -3.54
N LEU A 316 -9.69 10.77 -3.47
CA LEU A 316 -10.58 10.79 -4.63
C LEU A 316 -11.34 12.12 -4.65
N TYR A 317 -11.32 12.79 -5.80
CA TYR A 317 -11.97 14.08 -6.03
C TYR A 317 -12.86 13.99 -7.28
N LYS A 318 -13.92 14.79 -7.34
CA LYS A 318 -14.73 15.01 -8.57
C LYS A 318 -14.60 16.44 -9.04
N LEU A 319 -14.52 16.64 -10.36
CA LEU A 319 -14.55 17.94 -11.01
C LEU A 319 -16.00 18.36 -11.26
N THR A 320 -16.42 19.46 -10.67
CA THR A 320 -17.73 20.11 -10.88
C THR A 320 -17.51 21.60 -11.07
N ASP A 321 -18.13 22.21 -12.08
CA ASP A 321 -18.10 23.66 -12.37
C ASP A 321 -16.70 24.33 -12.38
N GLY A 322 -15.66 23.55 -12.70
CA GLY A 322 -14.26 23.98 -12.76
C GLY A 322 -13.43 23.67 -11.51
N SER A 323 -14.06 23.23 -10.41
CA SER A 323 -13.44 23.01 -9.10
C SER A 323 -13.40 21.53 -8.71
N TRP A 324 -12.40 21.14 -7.91
CA TRP A 324 -12.23 19.77 -7.42
C TRP A 324 -12.76 19.60 -5.99
N HIS A 325 -13.78 18.76 -5.81
CA HIS A 325 -14.39 18.50 -4.51
C HIS A 325 -13.92 17.13 -3.97
N ARG A 326 -13.40 17.09 -2.74
CA ARG A 326 -12.83 15.89 -2.11
C ARG A 326 -13.93 14.96 -1.57
N ILE A 327 -13.94 13.71 -2.02
CA ILE A 327 -14.97 12.72 -1.68
C ILE A 327 -14.49 11.75 -0.60
N ALA A 328 -13.30 11.17 -0.77
CA ALA A 328 -12.76 10.12 0.10
C ALA A 328 -11.22 10.12 0.13
N PRO A 329 -10.58 9.52 1.14
CA PRO A 329 -11.14 9.07 2.42
C PRO A 329 -11.28 10.25 3.39
N ARG A 330 -12.27 10.23 4.29
CA ARG A 330 -12.42 11.29 5.30
C ARG A 330 -11.43 11.13 6.45
N GLU A 331 -11.26 9.90 6.91
CA GLU A 331 -10.34 9.53 7.99
C GLU A 331 -9.14 8.75 7.44
N ILE A 332 -7.98 8.92 8.08
CA ILE A 332 -6.67 8.50 7.55
C ILE A 332 -5.84 7.93 8.72
N PRO A 333 -5.73 6.60 8.84
CA PRO A 333 -4.69 5.98 9.67
C PRO A 333 -3.31 6.55 9.35
N MET A 334 -2.42 6.66 10.34
CA MET A 334 -1.12 7.35 10.19
C MET A 334 0.14 6.45 10.16
N PRO A 335 0.18 5.29 9.46
CA PRO A 335 1.44 4.60 9.23
C PRO A 335 2.27 5.34 8.18
N TYR A 336 3.59 5.37 8.39
CA TYR A 336 4.55 5.83 7.39
C TYR A 336 5.22 4.63 6.71
N THR A 337 5.43 4.71 5.41
CA THR A 337 6.20 3.72 4.64
C THR A 337 6.82 4.38 3.40
N SER A 338 7.62 3.62 2.65
CA SER A 338 8.37 4.09 1.49
C SER A 338 8.09 3.27 0.22
N VAL A 339 8.50 3.82 -0.92
CA VAL A 339 8.59 3.11 -2.20
C VAL A 339 10.02 3.25 -2.72
N SER A 340 10.73 2.13 -2.82
CA SER A 340 12.15 2.07 -3.16
C SER A 340 12.47 2.58 -4.57
N PRO A 341 13.73 2.93 -4.85
CA PRO A 341 14.22 3.12 -6.22
C PRO A 341 13.84 1.96 -7.13
N GLY A 342 13.23 2.28 -8.27
CA GLY A 342 12.75 1.31 -9.24
C GLY A 342 11.47 0.56 -8.86
N ASP A 343 10.91 0.72 -7.67
CA ASP A 343 9.71 0.01 -7.22
C ASP A 343 8.40 0.77 -7.57
N ALA A 344 7.25 0.13 -7.35
CA ALA A 344 5.94 0.71 -7.60
C ALA A 344 4.86 0.31 -6.58
N TYR A 345 4.15 1.31 -6.05
CA TYR A 345 3.02 1.10 -5.14
C TYR A 345 1.68 1.00 -5.89
N GLY A 346 0.88 0.01 -5.55
CA GLY A 346 -0.41 -0.27 -6.19
C GLY A 346 -1.60 0.22 -5.37
N TYR A 347 -2.41 1.09 -5.97
CA TYR A 347 -3.75 1.42 -5.48
C TYR A 347 -4.81 0.67 -6.30
N THR A 348 -5.96 0.39 -5.69
CA THR A 348 -7.14 -0.13 -6.41
C THR A 348 -8.41 0.38 -5.75
N LEU A 349 -9.28 0.98 -6.55
CA LEU A 349 -10.62 1.40 -6.17
C LEU A 349 -11.67 0.45 -6.75
N ALA A 350 -12.73 0.19 -5.99
CA ALA A 350 -14.00 -0.32 -6.48
C ALA A 350 -15.04 0.81 -6.41
N LEU A 351 -15.66 1.14 -7.53
CA LEU A 351 -16.44 2.36 -7.74
C LEU A 351 -17.91 2.01 -7.98
N PHE A 352 -18.81 2.49 -7.13
CA PHE A 352 -20.24 2.15 -7.19
C PHE A 352 -21.12 3.39 -7.28
N HIS A 353 -22.22 3.26 -8.05
CA HIS A 353 -23.21 4.31 -8.20
C HIS A 353 -24.22 4.34 -7.05
N GLY A 354 -24.74 3.17 -6.66
CA GLY A 354 -25.36 2.98 -5.34
C GLY A 354 -24.28 2.80 -4.27
N ASP A 355 -24.67 2.23 -3.14
CA ASP A 355 -23.75 1.97 -2.03
C ASP A 355 -22.57 1.06 -2.42
N GLY A 356 -21.44 1.28 -1.74
CA GLY A 356 -20.30 0.36 -1.80
C GLY A 356 -20.50 -0.78 -0.80
N PHE A 357 -19.74 -1.85 -0.95
CA PHE A 357 -19.57 -2.82 0.14
C PHE A 357 -18.50 -2.31 1.11
N GLU A 358 -18.67 -2.55 2.41
CA GLU A 358 -17.58 -2.37 3.38
C GLU A 358 -16.46 -3.38 3.12
N VAL A 359 -15.23 -2.97 3.41
CA VAL A 359 -14.03 -3.79 3.29
C VAL A 359 -13.51 -3.98 4.71
N ASP A 360 -13.39 -5.23 5.18
CA ASP A 360 -12.76 -5.51 6.48
C ASP A 360 -11.29 -5.06 6.42
N ASP A 361 -10.90 -4.11 7.27
CA ASP A 361 -9.58 -3.48 7.29
C ASP A 361 -8.43 -4.49 7.54
N GLN A 362 -8.75 -5.70 8.02
CA GLN A 362 -7.77 -6.78 8.17
C GLN A 362 -7.25 -7.30 6.82
N ASP A 363 -8.03 -7.18 5.75
CA ASP A 363 -7.64 -7.58 4.40
C ASP A 363 -7.06 -6.39 3.60
N ALA A 364 -5.86 -5.94 4.00
CA ALA A 364 -5.11 -4.83 3.37
C ALA A 364 -4.85 -5.01 1.85
N ASP A 365 -5.10 -6.20 1.32
CA ASP A 365 -4.97 -6.58 -0.08
C ASP A 365 -6.23 -6.23 -0.92
N LEU A 366 -7.37 -5.88 -0.31
CA LEU A 366 -8.64 -5.62 -1.01
C LEU A 366 -8.68 -4.27 -1.75
N ALA A 367 -9.73 -4.08 -2.57
CA ALA A 367 -9.94 -2.85 -3.32
C ALA A 367 -10.73 -1.86 -2.47
N ARG A 368 -10.22 -0.63 -2.30
CA ARG A 368 -10.87 0.44 -1.53
C ARG A 368 -12.23 0.74 -2.16
N SER A 369 -13.30 0.47 -1.44
CA SER A 369 -14.68 0.60 -1.94
C SER A 369 -15.17 2.04 -1.77
N VAL A 370 -15.78 2.60 -2.81
CA VAL A 370 -16.39 3.95 -2.77
C VAL A 370 -17.75 3.91 -3.47
N GLY A 371 -18.82 4.02 -2.67
CA GLY A 371 -20.21 4.12 -3.15
C GLY A 371 -20.67 5.54 -3.45
N ARG A 372 -21.94 5.66 -3.84
CA ARG A 372 -22.66 6.92 -4.12
C ARG A 372 -21.85 7.87 -5.01
N LEU A 373 -21.36 7.35 -6.14
CA LEU A 373 -20.62 8.08 -7.17
C LEU A 373 -21.46 8.31 -8.43
N GLY A 374 -21.51 9.55 -8.91
CA GLY A 374 -22.22 9.91 -10.13
C GLY A 374 -21.29 9.99 -11.34
N GLY A 375 -21.88 10.10 -12.53
CA GLY A 375 -21.11 10.34 -13.75
C GLY A 375 -20.30 11.64 -13.69
N GLY A 376 -19.15 11.65 -14.37
CA GLY A 376 -18.31 12.85 -14.51
C GLY A 376 -16.82 12.56 -14.51
N ARG A 377 -16.01 13.61 -14.39
CA ARG A 377 -14.55 13.52 -14.28
C ARG A 377 -14.11 13.48 -12.83
N TYR A 378 -13.20 12.56 -12.54
CA TYR A 378 -12.61 12.33 -11.22
C TYR A 378 -11.10 12.47 -11.29
N ALA A 379 -10.49 12.72 -10.13
CA ALA A 379 -9.04 12.65 -9.93
C ALA A 379 -8.73 11.79 -8.72
N PHE A 380 -7.70 10.96 -8.86
CA PHE A 380 -7.12 10.16 -7.79
C PHE A 380 -5.68 10.62 -7.53
N ILE A 381 -5.35 10.84 -6.26
CA ILE A 381 -4.00 11.22 -5.80
C ILE A 381 -3.45 10.15 -4.87
N GLY A 382 -2.15 9.85 -5.02
CA GLY A 382 -1.43 8.96 -4.11
C GLY A 382 -1.10 9.62 -2.76
N GLY A 383 -0.60 8.84 -1.82
CA GLY A 383 -0.17 9.30 -0.49
C GLY A 383 1.34 9.39 -0.29
N PHE A 384 2.13 9.21 -1.36
CA PHE A 384 3.60 9.17 -1.35
C PHE A 384 4.20 10.29 -2.20
N HIS A 385 5.34 10.84 -1.77
CA HIS A 385 6.02 11.96 -2.42
C HIS A 385 7.53 11.98 -2.13
N GLN A 386 8.27 12.73 -2.94
CA GLN A 386 9.59 13.25 -2.56
C GLN A 386 9.38 14.39 -1.55
N SER A 387 10.30 14.58 -0.59
CA SER A 387 10.13 15.49 0.56
C SER A 387 9.87 16.96 0.19
N ASP A 388 10.29 17.37 -1.01
CA ASP A 388 10.10 18.71 -1.60
C ASP A 388 8.83 18.85 -2.45
N ARG A 389 8.11 17.76 -2.75
CA ARG A 389 7.04 17.71 -3.77
C ARG A 389 5.67 17.38 -3.18
N ARG A 390 4.66 17.33 -4.06
CA ARG A 390 3.34 16.74 -3.76
C ARG A 390 3.22 15.36 -4.41
N PRO A 391 2.36 14.48 -3.89
CA PRO A 391 2.08 13.21 -4.54
C PRO A 391 1.52 13.42 -5.95
N PRO A 392 1.90 12.61 -6.95
CA PRO A 392 1.31 12.68 -8.28
C PRO A 392 -0.16 12.26 -8.30
N ALA A 393 -0.90 12.79 -9.27
CA ALA A 393 -2.33 12.54 -9.46
C ALA A 393 -2.65 12.05 -10.88
N ALA A 394 -3.78 11.37 -11.03
CA ALA A 394 -4.32 10.95 -12.32
C ALA A 394 -5.83 11.18 -12.38
N ALA A 395 -6.29 11.86 -13.43
CA ALA A 395 -7.71 11.99 -13.73
C ALA A 395 -8.26 10.78 -14.51
N PHE A 396 -9.56 10.51 -14.37
CA PHE A 396 -10.31 9.52 -15.13
C PHE A 396 -11.78 9.96 -15.29
N ASP A 397 -12.46 9.49 -16.34
CA ASP A 397 -13.91 9.67 -16.49
C ASP A 397 -14.66 8.44 -15.94
N LEU A 398 -15.69 8.68 -15.10
CA LEU A 398 -16.62 7.65 -14.62
C LEU A 398 -17.95 7.76 -15.36
N ASP A 399 -18.39 6.66 -15.96
CA ASP A 399 -19.70 6.51 -16.60
C ASP A 399 -20.70 5.94 -15.59
N ALA A 400 -21.63 6.78 -15.14
CA ALA A 400 -22.70 6.48 -14.18
C ALA A 400 -23.81 7.55 -14.28
N PRO A 401 -25.04 7.28 -13.83
CA PRO A 401 -26.06 8.33 -13.65
C PRO A 401 -25.65 9.39 -12.62
N THR A 402 -26.36 10.51 -12.54
CA THR A 402 -26.22 11.45 -11.41
C THR A 402 -26.71 10.79 -10.12
N VAL A 403 -25.98 10.95 -9.00
CA VAL A 403 -26.39 10.40 -7.70
C VAL A 403 -27.77 10.96 -7.29
N PRO A 404 -28.75 10.13 -6.89
CA PRO A 404 -29.96 10.63 -6.24
C PRO A 404 -29.63 11.14 -4.83
N LEU A 405 -30.40 12.10 -4.32
CA LEU A 405 -30.49 12.31 -2.87
C LEU A 405 -31.82 11.73 -2.39
N SER A 406 -31.83 11.12 -1.20
CA SER A 406 -33.01 10.48 -0.63
C SER A 406 -33.20 10.87 0.84
N VAL A 407 -34.47 11.01 1.26
CA VAL A 407 -34.84 10.94 2.68
C VAL A 407 -34.51 9.53 3.16
N ALA A 408 -33.83 9.40 4.31
CA ALA A 408 -33.45 8.10 4.86
C ALA A 408 -34.68 7.20 5.12
N ASP A 409 -34.63 5.94 4.68
CA ASP A 409 -35.77 5.00 4.70
C ASP A 409 -36.43 4.80 6.08
N ALA A 410 -35.67 4.98 7.17
CA ALA A 410 -36.16 4.84 8.53
C ALA A 410 -36.71 6.15 9.14
N ALA A 411 -36.53 7.29 8.49
CA ALA A 411 -36.96 8.59 8.99
C ALA A 411 -38.42 8.88 8.62
N THR A 412 -39.19 9.42 9.57
CA THR A 412 -40.59 9.82 9.35
C THR A 412 -40.66 11.27 8.91
N GLN A 413 -41.24 11.54 7.73
CA GLN A 413 -41.51 12.89 7.24
C GLN A 413 -42.96 13.32 7.50
N THR A 414 -43.13 14.55 7.96
CA THR A 414 -44.41 15.26 8.05
C THR A 414 -44.29 16.67 7.46
N GLU A 415 -45.43 17.28 7.12
CA GLU A 415 -45.50 18.69 6.70
C GLU A 415 -46.11 19.53 7.81
N ASP A 416 -45.52 20.69 8.11
CA ASP A 416 -46.03 21.66 9.08
C ASP A 416 -45.87 23.08 8.53
N GLY A 417 -46.96 23.85 8.47
CA GLY A 417 -46.98 25.24 7.99
C GLY A 417 -46.60 25.49 6.52
N GLY A 418 -46.09 24.50 5.79
CA GLY A 418 -45.44 24.63 4.47
C GLY A 418 -43.98 24.18 4.46
N ASP A 419 -43.38 24.00 5.63
CA ASP A 419 -42.08 23.36 5.83
C ASP A 419 -42.24 21.83 5.94
N ALA A 420 -41.12 21.10 5.84
CA ALA A 420 -41.08 19.68 6.18
C ALA A 420 -40.33 19.46 7.50
N LEU A 421 -40.91 18.62 8.36
CA LEU A 421 -40.27 18.06 9.54
C LEU A 421 -39.90 16.60 9.24
N VAL A 422 -38.64 16.23 9.45
CA VAL A 422 -38.17 14.85 9.31
C VAL A 422 -37.59 14.39 10.65
N THR A 423 -38.03 13.24 11.14
CA THR A 423 -37.59 12.68 12.44
C THR A 423 -36.92 11.33 12.23
N PHE A 424 -35.66 11.22 12.63
CA PHE A 424 -34.87 9.98 12.60
C PHE A 424 -35.26 9.06 13.77
N PRO A 425 -34.99 7.74 13.68
CA PRO A 425 -35.28 6.80 14.77
C PRO A 425 -34.56 7.11 16.09
N SER A 426 -33.38 7.72 16.04
CA SER A 426 -32.56 8.09 17.20
C SER A 426 -33.10 9.27 18.01
N TRP A 427 -34.08 10.03 17.49
CA TRP A 427 -34.70 11.12 18.24
C TRP A 427 -35.62 10.57 19.33
N GLY A 428 -35.31 10.87 20.59
CA GLY A 428 -36.10 10.54 21.76
C GLY A 428 -36.18 9.05 22.08
N ASP A 429 -35.12 8.27 21.80
CA ASP A 429 -35.08 6.82 22.05
C ASP A 429 -34.38 6.38 23.36
N ASP A 430 -33.86 7.34 24.14
CA ASP A 430 -33.09 7.17 25.39
C ASP A 430 -31.78 6.34 25.29
N ASP A 431 -31.45 5.76 24.12
CA ASP A 431 -30.27 4.89 23.89
C ASP A 431 -29.14 5.59 23.10
N HIS A 432 -29.45 6.63 22.31
CA HIS A 432 -28.50 7.43 21.54
C HIS A 432 -27.95 8.67 22.29
N PRO A 433 -26.96 9.39 21.72
CA PRO A 433 -26.59 10.74 22.20
C PRO A 433 -27.76 11.73 22.20
N PRO A 434 -27.65 12.86 22.94
CA PRO A 434 -28.73 13.85 23.11
C PRO A 434 -29.47 14.29 21.84
N ASP A 435 -30.77 14.56 21.99
CA ASP A 435 -31.65 15.08 20.95
C ASP A 435 -31.14 16.41 20.36
N ALA A 436 -30.98 16.47 19.05
CA ALA A 436 -30.53 17.64 18.32
C ALA A 436 -31.34 17.92 17.05
N THR A 437 -31.52 19.20 16.74
CA THR A 437 -32.29 19.66 15.58
C THR A 437 -31.40 20.37 14.58
N LEU A 438 -31.37 19.88 13.34
CA LEU A 438 -30.74 20.54 12.19
C LEU A 438 -31.82 21.27 11.36
N THR A 439 -31.74 22.59 11.28
CA THR A 439 -32.58 23.40 10.38
C THR A 439 -31.81 23.70 9.10
N VAL A 440 -32.35 23.33 7.94
CA VAL A 440 -31.79 23.67 6.62
C VAL A 440 -32.78 24.56 5.87
N ARG A 441 -32.31 25.71 5.41
CA ARG A 441 -33.11 26.73 4.71
C ARG A 441 -32.31 27.39 3.60
N ARG A 442 -32.98 27.96 2.60
CA ARG A 442 -32.31 28.83 1.61
C ARG A 442 -31.70 30.05 2.31
N SER A 443 -30.56 30.51 1.82
CA SER A 443 -29.84 31.67 2.33
C SER A 443 -29.67 32.74 1.25
N GLY A 444 -29.45 33.99 1.69
CA GLY A 444 -28.95 35.09 0.87
C GLY A 444 -27.62 35.64 1.39
N ASP A 445 -27.02 34.95 2.36
CA ASP A 445 -25.65 35.18 2.85
C ASP A 445 -24.66 34.48 1.90
N ASP A 446 -23.42 34.99 1.78
CA ASP A 446 -22.37 34.36 0.96
C ASP A 446 -22.02 32.94 1.46
N ALA A 447 -21.68 32.03 0.55
CA ALA A 447 -21.32 30.64 0.86
C ALA A 447 -19.86 30.51 1.32
N ASP A 448 -19.62 29.70 2.37
CA ASP A 448 -18.28 29.36 2.84
C ASP A 448 -17.61 28.29 1.94
N GLU A 449 -18.42 27.42 1.32
CA GLU A 449 -17.97 26.33 0.45
C GLU A 449 -19.04 25.92 -0.59
N THR A 450 -18.65 25.12 -1.59
CA THR A 450 -19.59 24.50 -2.54
C THR A 450 -19.61 22.98 -2.36
N LEU A 451 -20.78 22.42 -2.05
CA LEU A 451 -21.01 20.99 -1.89
C LEU A 451 -21.55 20.36 -3.17
N ILE A 452 -21.21 19.08 -3.37
CA ILE A 452 -21.69 18.24 -4.48
C ILE A 452 -22.36 16.98 -3.95
N ARG A 453 -23.19 16.33 -4.77
CA ARG A 453 -23.95 15.14 -4.37
C ARG A 453 -23.07 14.02 -3.84
N GLU A 454 -21.93 13.75 -4.46
CA GLU A 454 -20.99 12.71 -4.00
C GLU A 454 -20.34 12.99 -2.63
N VAL A 455 -20.38 14.24 -2.16
CA VAL A 455 -19.92 14.63 -0.82
C VAL A 455 -21.06 14.55 0.19
N ILE A 456 -22.27 15.00 -0.19
CA ILE A 456 -23.48 14.96 0.66
C ILE A 456 -23.98 13.53 0.86
N ALA A 457 -24.02 12.72 -0.19
CA ALA A 457 -24.49 11.34 -0.20
C ALA A 457 -23.47 10.41 0.47
N ARG A 458 -23.42 10.48 1.80
CA ARG A 458 -22.55 9.75 2.72
C ARG A 458 -23.29 9.60 4.04
N ASP A 459 -23.15 8.47 4.69
CA ASP A 459 -23.92 8.15 5.90
C ASP A 459 -23.60 9.12 7.06
N ARG A 460 -22.34 9.56 7.15
CA ARG A 460 -21.91 10.65 8.06
C ARG A 460 -22.61 12.00 7.82
N LEU A 461 -23.28 12.21 6.68
CA LEU A 461 -24.07 13.41 6.36
C LEU A 461 -25.55 13.09 6.08
N VAL A 462 -26.06 11.94 6.54
CA VAL A 462 -27.42 11.47 6.26
C VAL A 462 -28.51 12.48 6.63
N ALA A 463 -28.31 13.30 7.68
CA ALA A 463 -29.22 14.38 8.06
C ALA A 463 -29.26 15.50 7.01
N LEU A 464 -28.11 15.87 6.42
CA LEU A 464 -28.02 16.87 5.34
C LEU A 464 -28.54 16.31 4.01
N GLU A 465 -28.19 15.07 3.66
CA GLU A 465 -28.74 14.37 2.49
C GLU A 465 -30.27 14.32 2.55
N THR A 466 -30.82 13.94 3.72
CA THR A 466 -32.26 13.90 3.97
C THR A 466 -32.90 15.30 3.90
N ALA A 467 -32.26 16.33 4.46
CA ALA A 467 -32.77 17.70 4.40
C ALA A 467 -32.83 18.24 2.96
N LEU A 468 -31.77 18.03 2.17
CA LEU A 468 -31.70 18.47 0.78
C LEU A 468 -32.58 17.62 -0.16
N ALA A 469 -32.86 16.36 0.18
CA ALA A 469 -33.90 15.58 -0.50
C ALA A 469 -35.33 16.08 -0.18
N ALA A 470 -35.55 16.56 1.06
CA ALA A 470 -36.86 17.01 1.53
C ALA A 470 -37.21 18.47 1.17
N ILE A 471 -36.22 19.35 0.90
CA ILE A 471 -36.48 20.79 0.71
C ILE A 471 -37.39 21.06 -0.49
N GLY A 472 -37.04 20.60 -1.69
CA GLY A 472 -37.80 20.87 -2.91
C GLY A 472 -38.05 22.39 -3.08
N ASP A 473 -39.30 22.79 -3.23
CA ASP A 473 -39.68 24.21 -3.32
C ASP A 473 -39.81 24.90 -1.94
N ARG A 474 -39.84 24.17 -0.81
CA ARG A 474 -40.10 24.69 0.54
C ARG A 474 -39.02 25.68 1.01
N GLU A 475 -39.38 26.59 1.92
CA GLU A 475 -38.43 27.58 2.46
C GLU A 475 -37.46 26.96 3.46
N ARG A 476 -37.93 25.99 4.27
CA ARG A 476 -37.16 25.33 5.33
C ARG A 476 -37.51 23.83 5.46
N VAL A 477 -36.51 23.05 5.87
CA VAL A 477 -36.64 21.71 6.44
C VAL A 477 -36.08 21.73 7.86
N VAL A 478 -36.74 20.99 8.76
CA VAL A 478 -36.27 20.72 10.11
C VAL A 478 -36.03 19.22 10.22
N VAL A 479 -34.81 18.82 10.56
CA VAL A 479 -34.44 17.42 10.82
C VAL A 479 -34.19 17.24 12.32
N ARG A 480 -34.80 16.21 12.90
CA ARG A 480 -34.61 15.75 14.28
C ARG A 480 -33.84 14.45 14.29
N ALA A 481 -32.72 14.41 15.01
CA ALA A 481 -31.84 13.25 15.18
C ALA A 481 -31.01 13.40 16.47
N ASP A 482 -30.05 12.53 16.69
CA ASP A 482 -28.97 12.66 17.69
C ASP A 482 -27.99 13.81 17.38
N ASP A 483 -27.27 14.29 18.41
CA ASP A 483 -26.27 15.35 18.29
C ASP A 483 -25.18 15.03 17.25
N HIS A 484 -24.63 13.82 17.23
CA HIS A 484 -23.65 13.39 16.24
C HIS A 484 -24.16 13.57 14.80
N ALA A 485 -25.41 13.21 14.48
CA ALA A 485 -25.98 13.41 13.15
C ALA A 485 -26.10 14.90 12.75
N VAL A 486 -26.23 15.81 13.72
CA VAL A 486 -26.30 17.27 13.50
C VAL A 486 -24.91 17.91 13.47
N GLU A 487 -24.04 17.60 14.43
CA GLU A 487 -22.65 18.07 14.51
C GLU A 487 -21.81 17.61 13.31
N ASN A 488 -22.09 16.43 12.75
CA ASN A 488 -21.43 16.01 11.51
C ASN A 488 -21.75 16.93 10.31
N VAL A 489 -22.84 17.71 10.37
CA VAL A 489 -23.22 18.69 9.36
C VAL A 489 -22.60 20.07 9.64
N THR A 490 -22.64 20.57 10.88
CA THR A 490 -22.18 21.93 11.21
C THR A 490 -20.75 22.02 11.77
N GLY A 491 -20.23 20.93 12.35
CA GLY A 491 -18.94 20.83 13.02
C GLY A 491 -19.03 21.04 14.54
N TYR A 492 -18.22 20.31 15.32
CA TYR A 492 -18.21 20.37 16.80
C TYR A 492 -18.05 21.78 17.39
N ASP A 493 -17.27 22.65 16.73
CA ASP A 493 -17.02 24.03 17.17
C ASP A 493 -17.99 25.07 16.56
N SER A 494 -19.02 24.65 15.81
CA SER A 494 -19.96 25.57 15.16
C SER A 494 -21.41 25.06 15.10
N THR A 495 -22.34 25.92 15.51
CA THR A 495 -23.78 25.68 15.33
C THR A 495 -24.31 26.10 13.97
N ARG A 496 -23.45 26.54 13.02
CA ARG A 496 -23.90 26.99 11.69
C ARG A 496 -22.87 26.74 10.59
N ARG A 497 -23.37 26.48 9.38
CA ARG A 497 -22.62 26.33 8.12
C ARG A 497 -23.40 26.94 6.95
N VAL A 498 -22.75 27.68 6.05
CA VAL A 498 -23.38 28.21 4.83
C VAL A 498 -22.67 27.66 3.60
N PHE A 499 -23.43 27.07 2.67
CA PHE A 499 -22.85 26.36 1.52
C PHE A 499 -23.70 26.53 0.27
N ASP A 500 -23.05 26.51 -0.89
CA ASP A 500 -23.72 26.37 -2.18
C ASP A 500 -23.97 24.90 -2.53
N PHE A 501 -25.16 24.60 -3.03
CA PHE A 501 -25.51 23.30 -3.60
C PHE A 501 -26.40 23.50 -4.83
N GLU A 502 -25.96 22.96 -5.98
CA GLU A 502 -26.63 23.06 -7.28
C GLU A 502 -27.06 24.49 -7.67
N GLY A 503 -26.19 25.47 -7.38
CA GLY A 503 -26.40 26.88 -7.70
C GLY A 503 -27.40 27.61 -6.77
N THR A 504 -27.76 27.02 -5.63
CA THR A 504 -28.55 27.65 -4.57
C THR A 504 -27.77 27.63 -3.26
N THR A 505 -27.69 28.77 -2.58
CA THR A 505 -27.05 28.88 -1.27
C THR A 505 -28.00 28.47 -0.15
N TYR A 506 -27.52 27.67 0.79
CA TYR A 506 -28.27 27.17 1.95
C TYR A 506 -27.53 27.49 3.25
N ALA A 507 -28.30 27.73 4.32
CA ALA A 507 -27.79 27.76 5.69
C ALA A 507 -28.28 26.50 6.41
N ALA A 508 -27.34 25.79 7.03
CA ALA A 508 -27.60 24.72 8.00
C ALA A 508 -27.31 25.27 9.41
N GLU A 509 -28.30 25.19 10.29
CA GLU A 509 -28.28 25.75 11.65
C GLU A 509 -28.66 24.65 12.66
N ALA A 510 -27.76 24.37 13.60
CA ALA A 510 -27.92 23.37 14.64
C ALA A 510 -28.51 23.97 15.92
N ASN A 511 -29.42 23.23 16.55
CA ASN A 511 -29.91 23.46 17.90
C ASN A 511 -29.77 22.17 18.69
N LEU A 512 -28.71 22.09 19.50
CA LEU A 512 -28.42 20.99 20.43
C LEU A 512 -29.19 21.24 21.73
N ASP A 513 -29.94 20.27 22.26
CA ASP A 513 -30.62 20.42 23.57
C ASP A 513 -29.62 20.09 24.71
N PRO A 514 -29.49 20.94 25.77
CA PRO A 514 -28.36 20.91 26.71
C PRO A 514 -28.55 20.15 28.04
#